data_AF-A0A950NBX2-F1
#
_entry.id   AF-A0A950NBX2-F1
#
_cell.length_a   1.000
_cell.length_b   1.000
_cell.length_c   1.000
_cell.angle_alpha   90.00
_cell.angle_beta   90.00
_cell.angle_gamma   90.00
#
_symmetry.space_group_name_H-M   'P 1'
#
loop_
_entity.id
_entity.type
_entity.pdbx_description
1 polymer ?
#
loop_
_entity_poly.entity_id
_entity_poly.type
_entity_poly.pdbx_seq_one_letter_code
_entity_poly.pdbx_strand_id
1 'polypeptide(L)'
;MNEVHIVTGVAAIAVNALAGCWGAWAWWRARPSAWFWRLLRLGQLAVVTEVVAGGIFYLIHRHAPSLHVLYGVLPVAVSFIAEGLRVSSAQTVLDKHGHASAQAVGKLPEAQQRVVVLEIVRREIGVMTLSALVIVGLLARAAGTG
;
A
#
# COMPACT_ATOMS: atom_id res chain seq x y z
N MET A 1 -12.30 20.23 -13.56
CA MET A 1 -12.26 18.89 -12.93
C MET A 1 -13.69 18.38 -12.85
N ASN A 2 -13.98 17.17 -13.33
CA ASN A 2 -15.33 16.60 -13.22
C ASN A 2 -15.59 16.14 -11.78
N GLU A 3 -16.82 16.25 -11.30
CA GLU A 3 -17.24 15.79 -9.96
C GLU A 3 -16.76 14.35 -9.67
N VAL A 4 -16.79 13.49 -10.69
CA VAL A 4 -16.34 12.10 -10.61
C VAL A 4 -14.88 12.01 -10.12
N HIS A 5 -13.96 12.82 -10.65
CA HIS A 5 -12.54 12.78 -10.29
C HIS A 5 -12.29 13.26 -8.85
N ILE A 6 -13.08 14.23 -8.39
CA ILE A 6 -13.01 14.71 -7.00
C ILE A 6 -13.52 13.62 -6.05
N VAL A 7 -14.66 13.00 -6.37
CA VAL A 7 -15.24 11.92 -5.56
C VAL A 7 -14.28 10.72 -5.48
N THR A 8 -13.65 10.34 -6.59
CA THR A 8 -12.68 9.25 -6.62
C THR A 8 -11.39 9.59 -5.89
N GLY A 9 -10.89 10.84 -5.98
CA GLY A 9 -9.76 11.31 -5.19
C GLY A 9 -10.02 11.27 -3.68
N VAL A 10 -11.19 11.75 -3.23
CA VAL A 10 -11.61 11.69 -1.82
C VAL A 10 -11.76 10.24 -1.36
N ALA A 11 -12.38 9.38 -2.19
CA ALA A 11 -12.50 7.96 -1.89
C ALA A 11 -11.12 7.28 -1.79
N ALA A 12 -10.17 7.61 -2.66
CA ALA A 12 -8.82 7.09 -2.60
C ALA A 12 -8.10 7.47 -1.30
N ILE A 13 -8.23 8.74 -0.86
CA ILE A 13 -7.71 9.19 0.43
C ILE A 13 -8.36 8.41 1.57
N ALA A 14 -9.69 8.33 1.60
CA ALA A 14 -10.44 7.67 2.66
C ALA A 14 -10.09 6.18 2.78
N VAL A 15 -10.04 5.45 1.66
CA VAL A 15 -9.71 4.02 1.65
C VAL A 15 -8.28 3.77 2.11
N ASN A 16 -7.31 4.57 1.65
CA ASN A 16 -5.92 4.43 2.10
C ASN A 16 -5.74 4.83 3.58
N ALA A 17 -6.48 5.82 4.06
CA ALA A 17 -6.49 6.19 5.48
C ALA A 17 -7.06 5.07 6.35
N LEU A 18 -8.19 4.48 5.94
CA LEU A 18 -8.77 3.31 6.61
C LEU A 18 -7.80 2.12 6.61
N ALA A 19 -7.15 1.84 5.47
CA ALA A 19 -6.13 0.79 5.38
C ALA A 19 -4.93 1.07 6.30
N GLY A 20 -4.46 2.32 6.37
CA GLY A 20 -3.37 2.75 7.25
C GLY A 20 -3.73 2.61 8.74
N CYS A 21 -4.90 3.11 9.16
CA CYS A 21 -5.35 2.99 10.54
C CYS A 21 -5.59 1.52 10.95
N TRP A 22 -6.23 0.74 10.08
CA TRP A 22 -6.50 -0.67 10.33
C TRP A 22 -5.22 -1.50 10.35
N GLY A 23 -4.29 -1.21 9.43
CA GLY A 23 -2.96 -1.82 9.37
C GLY A 23 -2.12 -1.52 10.61
N ALA A 24 -2.11 -0.27 11.06
CA ALA A 24 -1.42 0.14 12.29
C ALA A 24 -1.96 -0.61 13.52
N TRP A 25 -3.28 -0.74 13.62
CA TRP A 25 -3.91 -1.52 14.69
C TRP A 25 -3.56 -3.01 14.61
N ALA A 26 -3.66 -3.62 13.43
CA ALA A 26 -3.33 -5.03 13.22
C ALA A 26 -1.85 -5.33 13.49
N TRP A 27 -0.97 -4.43 13.08
CA TRP A 27 0.48 -4.49 13.32
C TRP A 27 0.81 -4.41 14.81
N TRP A 28 0.20 -3.46 15.52
CA TRP A 28 0.40 -3.30 16.96
C TRP A 28 -0.09 -4.51 17.76
N ARG A 29 -1.22 -5.11 17.36
CA ARG A 29 -1.75 -6.33 17.97
C ARG A 29 -1.10 -7.63 17.48
N ALA A 30 -0.15 -7.56 16.54
CA ALA A 30 0.47 -8.73 15.89
C ALA A 30 -0.56 -9.74 15.35
N ARG A 31 -1.70 -9.24 14.83
CA ARG A 31 -2.78 -10.09 14.31
C ARG A 31 -2.81 -10.10 12.78
N PRO A 32 -2.80 -11.28 12.14
CA PRO A 32 -3.08 -11.36 10.72
C PRO A 32 -4.50 -10.88 10.44
N SER A 33 -4.70 -10.10 9.38
CA SER A 33 -6.01 -9.56 9.02
C SER A 33 -6.24 -9.62 7.52
N ALA A 34 -7.21 -10.44 7.08
CA ALA A 34 -7.62 -10.48 5.68
C ALA A 34 -8.26 -9.16 5.23
N TRP A 35 -8.96 -8.47 6.13
CA TRP A 35 -9.59 -7.18 5.84
C TRP A 35 -8.56 -6.07 5.55
N PHE A 36 -7.44 -6.06 6.26
CA PHE A 36 -6.33 -5.16 5.96
C PHE A 36 -5.90 -5.27 4.50
N TRP A 37 -5.61 -6.50 4.04
CA TRP A 37 -5.14 -6.76 2.70
C TRP A 37 -6.16 -6.38 1.62
N ARG A 38 -7.46 -6.62 1.87
CA ARG A 38 -8.53 -6.20 0.96
C ARG A 38 -8.61 -4.68 0.85
N LEU A 39 -8.61 -3.97 1.98
CA LEU A 39 -8.64 -2.49 2.01
C LEU A 39 -7.42 -1.88 1.31
N LEU A 40 -6.23 -2.44 1.57
CA LEU A 40 -4.99 -2.01 0.94
C LEU A 40 -5.04 -2.17 -0.59
N ARG A 41 -5.50 -3.31 -1.09
CA ARG A 41 -5.62 -3.58 -2.54
C ARG A 41 -6.66 -2.68 -3.19
N LEU A 42 -7.77 -2.40 -2.51
CA LEU A 42 -8.76 -1.41 -2.96
C LEU A 42 -8.14 -0.01 -3.02
N GLY A 43 -7.34 0.39 -2.03
CA GLY A 43 -6.65 1.68 -2.01
C GLY A 43 -5.65 1.84 -3.15
N GLN A 44 -4.87 0.79 -3.45
CA GLN A 44 -3.95 0.76 -4.59
C GLN A 44 -4.69 0.85 -5.93
N LEU A 45 -5.80 0.10 -6.07
CA LEU A 45 -6.63 0.16 -7.27
C LEU A 45 -7.21 1.56 -7.49
N ALA A 46 -7.69 2.21 -6.42
CA ALA A 46 -8.19 3.58 -6.48
C ALA A 46 -7.10 4.57 -6.93
N VAL A 47 -5.89 4.45 -6.39
CA VAL A 47 -4.74 5.28 -6.79
C VAL A 47 -4.38 5.10 -8.27
N VAL A 48 -4.31 3.86 -8.75
CA VAL A 48 -4.02 3.59 -10.17
C VAL A 48 -5.11 4.16 -11.07
N THR A 49 -6.37 4.01 -10.66
CA THR A 49 -7.52 4.56 -11.40
C THR A 49 -7.45 6.08 -11.50
N GLU A 50 -7.13 6.76 -10.38
CA GLU A 50 -6.93 8.21 -10.32
C GLU A 50 -5.80 8.69 -11.24
N VAL A 51 -4.66 8.00 -11.23
CA VAL A 51 -3.52 8.36 -12.08
C VAL A 51 -3.84 8.18 -13.56
N VAL A 52 -4.53 7.09 -13.93
CA VAL A 52 -4.96 6.85 -15.31
C VAL A 52 -5.97 7.92 -15.75
N ALA A 53 -6.99 8.19 -14.93
CA ALA A 53 -8.00 9.21 -15.22
C ALA A 53 -7.37 10.61 -15.34
N GLY A 54 -6.56 11.01 -14.36
CA GLY A 54 -5.85 12.29 -14.37
C GLY A 54 -4.90 12.42 -15.56
N GLY A 55 -4.19 11.34 -15.92
CA GLY A 55 -3.34 11.30 -17.11
C GLY A 55 -4.11 11.49 -18.42
N ILE A 56 -5.27 10.83 -18.57
CA ILE A 56 -6.17 11.02 -19.71
C ILE A 56 -6.64 12.48 -19.79
N PHE A 57 -7.10 13.06 -18.68
CA PHE A 57 -7.53 14.46 -18.65
C PHE A 57 -6.41 15.43 -19.00
N TYR A 58 -5.19 15.18 -18.50
CA TYR A 58 -4.02 15.98 -18.81
C TYR A 58 -3.68 15.94 -20.31
N LEU A 59 -3.76 14.77 -20.95
CA LEU A 59 -3.50 14.64 -22.38
C LEU A 59 -4.53 15.40 -23.24
N ILE A 60 -5.80 15.41 -22.82
CA ILE A 60 -6.88 16.09 -23.55
C ILE A 60 -6.83 17.61 -23.35
N HIS A 61 -6.70 18.08 -22.11
CA HIS A 61 -6.88 19.50 -21.77
C HIS A 61 -5.57 20.27 -21.59
N ARG A 62 -4.44 19.57 -21.48
CA ARG A 62 -3.07 20.13 -21.37
C ARG A 62 -2.88 21.13 -20.22
N HIS A 63 -3.75 21.10 -19.21
CA HIS A 63 -3.76 22.04 -18.10
C HIS A 63 -3.84 21.28 -16.78
N ALA A 64 -2.73 21.29 -16.05
CA ALA A 64 -2.68 20.95 -14.63
C ALA A 64 -1.42 21.59 -14.03
N PRO A 65 -1.47 22.09 -12.78
CA PRO A 65 -0.28 22.49 -12.06
C PRO A 65 0.72 21.31 -11.98
N SER A 66 2.00 21.57 -12.25
CA SER A 66 3.04 20.52 -12.24
C SER A 66 3.10 19.75 -10.90
N LEU A 67 2.85 20.45 -9.79
CA LEU A 67 2.78 19.85 -8.45
C LEU A 67 1.62 18.88 -8.28
N HIS A 68 0.44 19.18 -8.83
CA HIS A 68 -0.71 18.28 -8.78
C HIS A 68 -0.41 16.96 -9.49
N VAL A 69 0.20 17.05 -10.69
CA VAL A 69 0.62 15.86 -11.46
C VAL A 69 1.66 15.06 -10.70
N LEU A 70 2.67 15.73 -10.12
CA LEU A 70 3.72 15.07 -9.35
C LEU A 70 3.14 14.30 -8.14
N TYR A 71 2.33 14.97 -7.32
CA TYR A 71 1.72 14.34 -6.14
C TYR A 71 0.66 13.29 -6.49
N GLY A 72 0.03 13.38 -7.67
CA GLY A 72 -0.89 12.36 -8.17
C GLY A 72 -0.19 11.07 -8.60
N VAL A 73 0.97 11.18 -9.27
CA VAL A 73 1.70 10.00 -9.81
C VAL A 73 2.59 9.32 -8.75
N LEU A 74 3.19 10.09 -7.85
CA LEU A 74 4.12 9.57 -6.84
C LEU A 74 3.57 8.41 -5.97
N PRO A 75 2.28 8.39 -5.57
CA PRO A 75 1.66 7.24 -4.90
C PRO A 75 1.84 5.89 -5.60
N VAL A 76 1.90 5.85 -6.94
CA VAL A 76 2.12 4.62 -7.71
C VAL A 76 3.54 4.12 -7.51
N ALA A 77 4.53 5.01 -7.57
CA ALA A 77 5.93 4.67 -7.32
C ALA A 77 6.12 4.20 -5.87
N VAL A 78 5.51 4.87 -4.90
CA VAL A 78 5.53 4.47 -3.48
C VAL A 78 4.91 3.09 -3.29
N SER A 79 3.78 2.81 -3.94
CA SER A 79 3.13 1.49 -3.88
C SER A 79 4.06 0.40 -4.43
N PHE A 80 4.70 0.65 -5.57
CA PHE A 80 5.62 -0.30 -6.18
C PHE A 80 6.84 -0.60 -5.29
N ILE A 81 7.48 0.45 -4.77
CA ILE A 81 8.62 0.32 -3.85
C ILE A 81 8.20 -0.44 -2.59
N ALA A 82 7.03 -0.12 -2.03
CA ALA A 82 6.52 -0.80 -0.85
C ALA A 82 6.28 -2.30 -1.07
N GLU A 83 5.83 -2.71 -2.25
CA GLU A 83 5.69 -4.14 -2.56
C GLU A 83 7.05 -4.84 -2.67
N GLY A 84 8.06 -4.17 -3.21
CA GLY A 84 9.43 -4.67 -3.20
C GLY A 84 9.96 -4.83 -1.77
N LEU A 85 9.73 -3.82 -0.91
CA LEU A 85 10.10 -3.87 0.51
C LEU A 85 9.34 -4.96 1.26
N ARG A 86 8.07 -5.21 0.95
CA ARG A 86 7.29 -6.29 1.53
C ARG A 86 7.96 -7.64 1.26
N VAL A 87 8.31 -7.92 0.01
CA VAL A 87 8.99 -9.16 -0.38
C VAL A 87 10.37 -9.28 0.28
N SER A 88 11.17 -8.21 0.25
CA SER A 88 12.48 -8.18 0.91
C SER A 88 12.40 -8.38 2.42
N SER A 89 11.38 -7.82 3.08
CA SER A 89 11.15 -7.99 4.51
C SER A 89 10.80 -9.44 4.88
N ALA A 90 10.08 -10.16 4.02
CA ALA A 90 9.80 -11.57 4.19
C ALA A 90 11.09 -12.40 4.07
N GLN A 91 11.94 -12.11 3.08
CA GLN A 91 13.23 -12.77 2.92
C GLN A 91 14.14 -12.55 4.13
N THR A 92 14.18 -11.33 4.66
CA THR A 92 14.95 -11.01 5.88
C THR A 92 14.54 -11.88 7.08
N VAL A 93 13.25 -12.20 7.20
CA VAL A 93 12.76 -13.10 8.27
C VAL A 93 13.16 -14.55 7.98
N LEU A 94 13.07 -15.00 6.73
CA LEU A 94 13.53 -16.35 6.34
C LEU A 94 15.02 -16.54 6.63
N ASP A 95 15.86 -15.57 6.24
CA ASP A 95 17.30 -15.60 6.47
C ASP A 95 17.62 -15.61 7.98
N LYS A 96 16.89 -14.81 8.77
CA LYS A 96 17.00 -14.78 10.24
C LYS A 96 16.72 -16.15 10.87
N HIS A 97 15.78 -16.92 10.31
CA HIS A 97 15.45 -18.28 10.77
C HIS A 97 16.25 -19.38 10.05
N GLY A 98 17.21 -19.02 9.20
CA GLY A 98 18.06 -19.98 8.48
C GLY A 98 17.34 -20.78 7.39
N HIS A 99 16.23 -20.25 6.85
CA HIS A 99 15.46 -20.91 5.81
C HIS A 99 15.74 -20.31 4.44
N ALA A 100 16.13 -21.17 3.48
CA ALA A 100 16.42 -20.72 2.11
C ALA A 100 15.18 -20.24 1.34
N SER A 101 13.98 -20.68 1.73
CA SER A 101 12.74 -20.29 1.05
C SER A 101 11.49 -20.56 1.89
N ALA A 102 10.35 -20.00 1.46
CA ALA A 102 9.05 -20.31 2.02
C ALA A 102 8.69 -21.80 1.92
N GLN A 103 9.14 -22.50 0.87
CA GLN A 103 8.94 -23.95 0.73
C GLN A 103 9.73 -24.74 1.78
N ALA A 104 10.88 -24.24 2.23
CA ALA A 104 11.63 -24.86 3.33
C ALA A 104 10.85 -24.73 4.66
N VAL A 105 10.23 -23.56 4.91
CA VAL A 105 9.36 -23.37 6.07
C VAL A 105 8.18 -24.35 6.04
N GLY A 106 7.56 -24.57 4.87
CA GLY A 106 6.44 -25.51 4.72
C GLY A 106 6.74 -26.97 5.03
N LYS A 107 8.01 -27.35 5.23
CA LYS A 107 8.43 -28.70 5.63
C LYS A 107 8.59 -28.87 7.15
N LEU A 108 8.52 -27.78 7.92
CA LEU A 108 8.68 -27.80 9.38
C LEU A 108 7.41 -28.34 10.06
N PRO A 109 7.47 -28.72 11.35
CA PRO A 109 6.29 -28.95 12.16
C PRO A 109 5.40 -27.69 12.21
N GLU A 110 4.06 -27.85 12.19
CA GLU A 110 3.11 -26.74 12.11
C GLU A 110 3.35 -25.62 13.14
N ALA A 111 3.71 -25.99 14.37
CA ALA A 111 3.99 -25.03 15.43
C ALA A 111 5.13 -24.07 15.04
N GLN A 112 6.20 -24.59 14.43
CA GLN A 112 7.35 -23.80 13.99
C GLN A 112 7.00 -22.97 12.75
N GLN A 113 6.24 -23.55 11.81
CA GLN A 113 5.74 -22.80 10.64
C GLN A 113 4.97 -21.55 11.05
N ARG A 114 4.04 -21.69 12.01
CA ARG A 114 3.20 -20.59 12.48
C ARG A 114 4.03 -19.44 13.05
N VAL A 115 5.10 -19.73 13.78
CA VAL A 115 5.99 -18.68 14.32
C VAL A 115 6.62 -17.86 13.19
N VAL A 116 7.23 -18.53 12.22
CA VAL A 116 7.91 -17.86 11.09
C VAL A 116 6.90 -17.07 10.24
N VAL A 117 5.76 -17.69 9.91
CA VAL A 117 4.71 -17.04 9.10
C VAL A 117 4.12 -15.82 9.81
N LEU A 118 3.85 -15.89 11.11
CA LEU A 118 3.34 -14.74 11.87
C LEU A 118 4.36 -13.60 11.93
N GLU A 119 5.65 -13.90 12.05
CA GLU A 119 6.69 -12.88 12.01
C GLU A 119 6.78 -12.22 10.62
N ILE A 120 6.72 -13.00 9.53
CA ILE A 120 6.66 -12.49 8.15
C ILE A 120 5.45 -11.58 7.98
N VAL A 121 4.25 -12.09 8.26
CA VAL A 121 2.99 -11.35 8.06
C VAL A 121 2.98 -10.05 8.87
N ARG A 122 3.49 -10.06 10.11
CA ARG A 122 3.59 -8.84 10.91
C ARG A 122 4.51 -7.82 10.25
N ARG A 123 5.65 -8.25 9.69
CA ARG A 123 6.60 -7.35 9.02
C ARG A 123 6.03 -6.78 7.73
N GLU A 124 5.37 -7.62 6.93
CA GLU A 124 4.67 -7.22 5.72
C GLU A 124 3.56 -6.18 6.00
N ILE A 125 2.72 -6.42 7.01
CA ILE A 125 1.68 -5.47 7.42
C ILE A 125 2.31 -4.13 7.83
N GLY A 126 3.43 -4.14 8.55
CA GLY A 126 4.14 -2.92 8.94
C GLY A 126 4.61 -2.09 7.75
N VAL A 127 5.26 -2.73 6.77
CA VAL A 127 5.73 -2.07 5.53
C VAL A 127 4.56 -1.46 4.77
N MET A 128 3.50 -2.24 4.56
CA MET A 128 2.35 -1.79 3.78
C MET A 128 1.52 -0.72 4.50
N THR A 129 1.46 -0.76 5.82
CA THR A 129 0.82 0.28 6.64
C THR A 129 1.52 1.62 6.46
N LEU A 130 2.86 1.64 6.56
CA LEU A 130 3.64 2.86 6.37
C LEU A 130 3.45 3.42 4.96
N SER A 131 3.46 2.55 3.94
CA SER A 131 3.19 2.94 2.56
C SER A 131 1.82 3.60 2.40
N ALA A 132 0.76 3.00 2.96
CA ALA A 132 -0.60 3.55 2.90
C ALA A 132 -0.68 4.95 3.54
N LEU A 133 -0.01 5.17 4.67
CA LEU A 133 0.03 6.48 5.33
C LEU A 133 0.79 7.54 4.50
N VAL A 134 1.91 7.16 3.87
CA VAL A 134 2.63 8.03 2.94
C VAL A 134 1.74 8.41 1.76
N ILE A 135 1.04 7.43 1.17
CA ILE A 135 0.10 7.65 0.06
C ILE A 135 -1.01 8.63 0.45
N VAL A 136 -1.60 8.51 1.65
CA VAL A 136 -2.59 9.46 2.16
C VAL A 136 -2.03 10.89 2.16
N GLY A 137 -0.81 11.08 2.66
CA GLY A 137 -0.15 12.39 2.66
C GLY A 137 0.06 12.94 1.24
N LEU A 138 0.49 12.10 0.30
CA LEU A 138 0.68 12.47 -1.10
C LEU A 138 -0.63 12.87 -1.78
N LEU A 139 -1.69 12.07 -1.61
CA LEU A 139 -3.00 12.36 -2.18
C LEU A 139 -3.61 13.63 -1.57
N ALA A 140 -3.45 13.86 -0.26
CA ALA A 140 -3.88 15.09 0.38
C ALA A 140 -3.13 16.32 -0.18
N ARG A 141 -1.83 16.19 -0.50
CA ARG A 141 -1.05 17.23 -1.16
C ARG A 141 -1.47 17.45 -2.61
N ALA A 142 -1.81 16.39 -3.34
CA ALA A 142 -2.37 16.51 -4.69
C ALA A 142 -3.69 17.29 -4.68
N ALA A 143 -4.58 16.98 -3.74
CA ALA A 143 -5.86 17.68 -3.57
C ALA A 143 -5.68 19.18 -3.23
N GLY A 144 -4.68 19.53 -2.41
CA GLY A 144 -4.40 20.94 -2.07
C GLY A 144 -3.62 21.72 -3.13
N THR A 145 -3.18 21.08 -4.22
CA THR A 145 -2.42 21.73 -5.31
C THR A 145 -3.13 21.69 -6.67
N GLY A 146 -4.33 21.08 -6.72
CA GLY A 146 -5.20 21.02 -7.89
C GLY A 146 -6.15 22.20 -8.02
#